data_AF-A0A959H7A4-F1
#
_entry.id   AF-A0A959H7A4-F1
#
_cell.length_a   1.000
_cell.length_b   1.000
_cell.length_c   1.000
_cell.angle_alpha   90.00
_cell.angle_beta   90.00
_cell.angle_gamma   90.00
#
_symmetry.space_group_name_H-M   'P 1'
#
loop_
_entity.id
_entity.type
_entity.pdbx_description
1 polymer ?
#
loop_
_entity_poly.entity_id
_entity_poly.type
_entity_poly.pdbx_seq_one_letter_code
_entity_poly.pdbx_strand_id
1 'polypeptide(L)'
;MPTLQIRKLPDYIYQALKTAAEHERRSLSQQAIITLAKGLDVPLDFRERRKEVLAEIRKEAPLWKKWAHVDVAAWTREDRDSR
;
A
#
# COMPACT_ATOMS: atom_id res chain seq x y z
N MET A 1 -14.66 -5.18 -1.24
CA MET A 1 -13.87 -3.96 -0.97
C MET A 1 -14.65 -3.12 0.02
N PRO A 2 -14.00 -2.43 0.97
CA PRO A 2 -14.69 -1.54 1.88
C PRO A 2 -15.32 -0.38 1.11
N THR A 3 -16.53 0.03 1.51
CA THR A 3 -17.28 1.12 0.88
C THR A 3 -17.47 2.23 1.92
N LEU A 4 -17.15 3.47 1.54
CA LEU A 4 -17.42 4.67 2.34
C LEU A 4 -18.60 5.43 1.73
N GLN A 5 -19.61 5.75 2.55
CA GLN A 5 -20.74 6.59 2.16
C GLN A 5 -20.79 7.83 3.04
N ILE A 6 -20.80 9.02 2.42
CA ILE A 6 -20.95 10.29 3.13
C ILE A 6 -22.41 10.73 3.02
N ARG A 7 -23.12 10.79 4.16
CA ARG A 7 -24.50 11.29 4.22
C ARG A 7 -24.52 12.79 4.48
N LYS A 8 -25.51 13.48 3.93
CA LYS A 8 -25.69 14.95 4.06
C LYS A 8 -24.42 15.71 3.64
N LEU A 9 -23.83 15.31 2.50
CA LEU A 9 -22.67 16.00 1.94
C LEU A 9 -23.07 17.45 1.58
N PRO A 10 -22.37 18.47 2.10
CA PRO A 10 -22.67 19.85 1.73
C PRO A 10 -22.52 20.07 0.22
N ASP A 11 -23.47 20.79 -0.38
CA ASP A 11 -23.52 21.00 -1.83
C ASP A 11 -22.23 21.61 -2.39
N TYR A 12 -21.62 22.55 -1.67
CA TYR A 12 -20.38 23.19 -2.12
C TYR A 12 -19.22 22.19 -2.25
N ILE A 13 -19.16 21.17 -1.40
CA ILE A 13 -18.14 20.10 -1.48
C ILE A 13 -18.44 19.19 -2.67
N TYR A 14 -19.71 18.81 -2.85
CA TYR A 14 -20.12 17.99 -3.99
C TYR A 14 -19.76 18.68 -5.32
N GLN A 15 -20.08 19.97 -5.45
CA GLN A 15 -19.77 20.73 -6.67
C GLN A 15 -18.26 20.83 -6.89
N ALA A 16 -17.47 21.11 -5.84
CA ALA A 16 -16.02 21.16 -5.95
C ALA A 16 -15.43 19.82 -6.44
N LEU A 17 -15.91 18.69 -5.89
CA LEU A 17 -15.50 17.35 -6.33
C LEU A 17 -15.92 17.08 -7.78
N LYS A 18 -17.13 17.48 -8.17
CA LYS A 18 -17.65 17.29 -9.52
C LYS A 18 -16.85 18.08 -10.56
N THR A 19 -16.62 19.37 -10.31
CA THR A 19 -15.82 20.22 -11.20
C THR A 19 -14.40 19.70 -11.35
N ALA A 20 -13.77 19.26 -10.25
CA ALA A 20 -12.44 18.66 -10.32
C ALA A 20 -12.43 17.33 -11.10
N ALA A 21 -13.47 16.49 -10.94
CA ALA A 21 -13.58 15.23 -11.67
C ALA A 21 -13.73 15.45 -13.19
N GLU A 22 -14.53 16.45 -13.59
CA GLU A 22 -14.73 16.85 -14.99
C GLU A 22 -13.43 17.39 -15.61
N HIS A 23 -12.75 18.30 -14.90
CA HIS A 23 -11.46 18.85 -15.33
C HIS A 23 -10.41 17.76 -15.57
N GLU A 24 -10.34 16.80 -14.63
CA GLU A 24 -9.38 15.70 -14.67
C GLU A 24 -9.86 14.49 -15.49
N ARG A 25 -11.04 14.60 -16.14
CA ARG A 25 -11.66 13.56 -16.97
C ARG A 25 -11.73 12.19 -16.29
N ARG A 26 -12.07 12.17 -15.01
CA ARG A 26 -12.18 10.96 -14.19
C ARG A 26 -13.53 10.84 -13.50
N SER A 27 -13.86 9.68 -12.95
CA SER A 27 -15.14 9.52 -12.24
C SER A 27 -15.15 10.30 -10.92
N LEU A 28 -16.35 10.71 -10.47
CA LEU A 28 -16.53 11.38 -9.18
C LEU A 28 -15.95 10.54 -8.02
N SER A 29 -16.16 9.22 -8.07
CA SER A 29 -15.65 8.28 -7.08
C SER A 29 -14.12 8.27 -7.04
N GLN A 30 -13.45 8.26 -8.20
CA GLN A 30 -12.00 8.35 -8.28
C GLN A 30 -11.48 9.69 -7.77
N GLN A 31 -12.12 10.80 -8.14
CA GLN A 31 -11.74 12.11 -7.64
C GLN A 31 -11.91 12.22 -6.13
N ALA A 32 -12.96 11.63 -5.55
CA ALA A 32 -13.16 11.57 -4.11
C ALA A 32 -12.05 10.79 -3.42
N ILE A 33 -11.67 9.61 -3.94
CA ILE A 33 -10.56 8.82 -3.40
C ILE A 33 -9.25 9.62 -3.43
N ILE A 34 -8.95 10.29 -4.55
CA ILE A 34 -7.73 11.08 -4.71
C ILE A 34 -7.72 12.28 -3.77
N THR A 35 -8.85 12.95 -3.61
CA THR A 35 -8.99 14.09 -2.69
C THR A 35 -8.81 13.65 -1.24
N LEU A 36 -9.40 12.52 -0.85
CA LEU A 36 -9.24 11.94 0.49
C LEU A 36 -7.80 11.53 0.75
N ALA A 37 -7.16 10.83 -0.19
CA ALA A 37 -5.77 10.40 -0.05
C ALA A 37 -4.83 11.60 0.11
N LYS A 38 -4.98 12.66 -0.70
CA LYS A 38 -4.22 13.90 -0.54
C LYS A 38 -4.48 14.58 0.81
N GLY A 39 -5.73 14.64 1.25
CA GLY A 39 -6.10 15.25 2.54
C GLY A 39 -5.65 14.47 3.77
N LEU A 40 -5.43 13.16 3.63
CA LEU A 40 -4.94 12.27 4.68
C LEU A 40 -3.44 12.01 4.59
N ASP A 41 -2.73 12.67 3.66
CA ASP A 41 -1.32 12.45 3.35
C ASP A 41 -0.98 10.96 3.05
N VAL A 42 -1.90 10.30 2.36
CA VAL A 42 -1.76 8.91 1.92
C VAL A 42 -1.32 8.90 0.46
N PRO A 43 -0.31 8.10 0.08
CA PRO A 43 0.13 7.97 -1.30
C PRO A 43 -1.02 7.51 -2.22
N LEU A 44 -1.15 8.21 -3.36
CA LEU A 44 -2.20 7.97 -4.34
C LEU A 44 -1.96 6.69 -5.15
N ASP A 45 -0.70 6.33 -5.37
CA ASP A 45 -0.33 5.15 -6.12
C ASP A 45 0.08 4.02 -5.18
N PHE A 46 -0.67 2.93 -5.23
CA PHE A 46 -0.29 1.67 -4.59
C PHE A 46 1.08 1.18 -5.09
N ARG A 47 1.46 1.52 -6.33
CA ARG A 47 2.79 1.20 -6.87
C ARG A 47 3.89 2.06 -6.27
N GLU A 48 3.64 3.34 -5.97
CA GLU A 48 4.62 4.19 -5.28
C GLU A 48 4.78 3.77 -3.82
N ARG A 49 3.67 3.55 -3.11
CA ARG A 49 3.68 2.94 -1.77
C ARG A 49 4.42 1.60 -1.77
N ARG A 50 4.16 0.73 -2.76
CA ARG A 50 4.86 -0.55 -2.92
C ARG A 50 6.34 -0.36 -3.22
N LYS A 51 6.72 0.63 -4.03
CA LYS A 51 8.13 0.94 -4.31
C LYS A 51 8.85 1.40 -3.05
N GLU A 52 8.24 2.27 -2.24
CA GLU A 52 8.77 2.74 -0.96
C GLU A 52 8.97 1.57 0.01
N VAL A 53 7.94 0.75 0.21
CA VAL A 53 8.00 -0.44 1.07
C VAL A 53 9.07 -1.43 0.57
N LEU A 54 9.14 -1.68 -0.75
CA LEU A 54 10.18 -2.54 -1.33
C LEU A 54 11.58 -1.94 -1.17
N ALA A 55 11.71 -0.60 -1.21
CA ALA A 55 12.97 0.07 -0.95
C ALA A 55 13.39 -0.06 0.52
N GLU A 56 12.45 0.02 1.47
CA GLU A 56 12.71 -0.24 2.89
C GLU A 56 13.13 -1.69 3.15
N ILE A 57 12.39 -2.66 2.59
CA ILE A 57 12.76 -4.09 2.68
C ILE A 57 14.16 -4.34 2.11
N ARG A 58 14.53 -3.65 1.01
CA ARG A 58 15.87 -3.75 0.42
C ARG A 58 16.96 -3.12 1.29
N LYS A 59 16.65 -2.05 2.04
CA LYS A 59 17.58 -1.48 3.03
C LYS A 59 17.83 -2.44 4.19
N GLU A 60 16.82 -3.21 4.58
CA GLU A 60 16.93 -4.26 5.62
C GLU A 60 17.49 -5.59 5.10
N ALA A 61 17.63 -5.75 3.78
CA ALA A 61 18.15 -6.95 3.17
C ALA A 61 19.56 -7.43 3.58
N PRO A 62 20.46 -6.58 4.13
CA PRO A 62 21.73 -7.07 4.68
C PRO A 62 21.57 -8.08 5.82
N LEU A 63 20.41 -8.15 6.49
CA LEU A 63 20.19 -9.02 7.64
C LEU A 63 20.01 -10.49 7.24
N TRP A 64 19.19 -10.80 6.22
CA TRP A 64 18.92 -12.18 5.82
C TRP A 64 20.00 -12.78 4.89
N LYS A 65 20.78 -11.95 4.19
CA LYS A 65 21.95 -12.42 3.42
C LYS A 65 22.99 -13.12 4.30
N LYS A 66 23.13 -12.72 5.58
CA LYS A 66 23.98 -13.41 6.55
C LYS A 66 23.55 -14.85 6.81
N TRP A 67 22.26 -15.14 6.65
CA TRP A 67 21.69 -16.47 6.86
C TRP A 67 21.41 -17.24 5.57
N ALA A 68 21.67 -16.64 4.40
CA ALA A 68 21.45 -17.28 3.10
C ALA A 68 22.34 -18.52 2.86
N HIS A 69 23.41 -18.67 3.62
CA HIS A 69 24.34 -19.80 3.58
C HIS A 69 24.03 -20.85 4.65
N VAL A 70 23.01 -20.62 5.49
CA VAL A 70 22.61 -21.58 6.52
C VAL A 70 21.82 -22.69 5.84
N ASP A 71 22.37 -23.91 5.86
CA ASP A 71 21.62 -25.10 5.47
C ASP A 71 20.65 -25.46 6.60
N VAL A 72 19.44 -24.91 6.51
CA VAL A 72 18.35 -25.19 7.45
C VAL A 72 18.02 -26.69 7.47
N ALA A 73 18.18 -27.41 6.35
CA ALA A 73 17.91 -28.83 6.28
C ALA A 73 18.96 -29.66 7.05
N ALA A 74 20.21 -29.18 7.15
CA ALA A 74 21.22 -29.80 7.99
C ALA A 74 20.83 -29.76 9.48
N TRP A 75 20.24 -28.65 9.95
CA TRP A 75 19.81 -28.50 11.34
C TRP A 75 18.61 -29.39 11.69
N THR A 76 17.73 -29.67 10.73
CA THR A 76 16.59 -30.58 10.93
C THR A 76 16.98 -32.06 10.85
N ARG A 77 18.13 -32.39 10.24
CA ARG A 77 18.61 -33.78 10.07
C ARG A 77 19.30 -34.32 11.32
N GLU A 78 19.94 -33.47 12.13
CA GLU A 78 20.57 -33.86 13.40
C GLU A 78 19.59 -34.60 14.34
N ASP A 79 18.31 -34.19 14.37
CA ASP A 79 17.24 -34.83 15.16
C ASP A 79 16.70 -36.14 14.56
N ARG A 80 16.99 -36.45 13.28
CA ARG A 80 16.53 -37.69 12.61
C ARG A 80 17.55 -38.82 12.68
N ASP A 81 18.83 -38.50 12.61
CA ASP A 81 19.91 -39.52 12.60
C ASP A 81 20.33 -39.97 14.01
N SER A 82 19.74 -39.39 15.06
CA SER A 82 19.99 -39.72 16.47
C SER A 82 18.91 -40.62 17.10
N ARG A 83 18.10 -41.32 16.28
CA ARG A 83 17.13 -42.36 16.71
C ARG A 83 17.45 -43.74 16.15
#